data_AF-A0A2T7SQE8-F1
#
_entry.id   AF-A0A2T7SQE8-F1
#
_cell.length_a   1.000
_cell.length_b   1.000
_cell.length_c   1.000
_cell.angle_alpha   90.00
_cell.angle_beta   90.00
_cell.angle_gamma   90.00
#
_symmetry.space_group_name_H-M   'P 1'
#
loop_
_entity.id
_entity.type
_entity.pdbx_description
1 polymer ?
#
loop_
_entity_poly.entity_id
_entity_poly.type
_entity_poly.pdbx_seq_one_letter_code
_entity_poly.pdbx_strand_id
1 'polypeptide(L)'
;VRWAREDPPGGGPVAALDAGVRCAEADTVLVLSADLPFLGEPTVRRLIETLDRTGREGALLTDAEGRDQPLVAAYRAEPLRRELALLATEYGSLPGLPLRLLVEELDLARVDADPLASFDCDTWEDISTARARIREHGTVLDEWITAVKDELGIELDVDTHVLLDLARDAAHGVARPAAPLTTFLVGYAAAKAGGDGPEAVAEAARKAAALAVRWADETEGTDGPGVKGADAG
;
A
#
# COMPACT_ATOMS: atom_id res chain seq x y z
N VAL A 1 17.28 18.50 -3.43
CA VAL A 1 16.96 17.53 -4.51
C VAL A 1 17.46 18.10 -5.82
N ARG A 2 18.22 17.32 -6.60
CA ARG A 2 18.67 17.70 -7.94
C ARG A 2 17.88 16.87 -8.95
N TRP A 3 17.23 17.54 -9.89
CA TRP A 3 16.47 16.88 -10.95
C TRP A 3 17.36 16.65 -12.16
N ALA A 4 17.29 15.46 -12.74
CA ALA A 4 17.93 15.09 -13.99
C ALA A 4 16.89 14.47 -14.91
N ARG A 5 17.10 14.60 -16.22
CA ARG A 5 16.24 14.04 -17.25
C ARG A 5 17.12 13.51 -18.36
N GLU A 6 16.74 12.36 -18.90
CA GLU A 6 17.33 11.82 -20.11
C GLU A 6 17.12 12.74 -21.31
N ASP A 7 18.07 12.69 -22.25
CA ASP A 7 18.02 13.42 -23.51
C ASP A 7 18.30 12.44 -24.66
N PRO A 8 17.36 12.24 -25.61
CA PRO A 8 16.02 12.84 -25.65
C PRO A 8 15.08 12.28 -24.57
N PRO A 9 14.07 13.07 -24.13
CA PRO A 9 13.05 12.57 -23.22
C PRO A 9 12.32 11.34 -23.74
N GLY A 10 11.99 10.40 -22.84
CA GLY A 10 11.39 9.13 -23.22
C GLY A 10 12.40 8.13 -23.80
N GLY A 11 13.70 8.36 -23.58
CA GLY A 11 14.78 7.45 -23.98
C GLY A 11 14.81 6.11 -23.23
N GLY A 12 13.88 5.88 -22.31
CA GLY A 12 13.77 4.64 -21.56
C GLY A 12 14.69 4.56 -20.34
N PRO A 13 14.68 3.43 -19.63
CA PRO A 13 15.25 3.33 -18.29
C PRO A 13 16.78 3.47 -18.24
N VAL A 14 17.52 2.96 -19.23
CA VAL A 14 18.98 3.07 -19.27
C VAL A 14 19.42 4.53 -19.43
N ALA A 15 18.76 5.28 -20.33
CA ALA A 15 19.06 6.69 -20.54
C ALA A 15 18.70 7.55 -19.31
N ALA A 16 17.58 7.23 -18.64
CA ALA A 16 17.18 7.87 -17.39
C ALA A 16 18.18 7.61 -16.25
N LEU A 17 18.66 6.36 -16.14
CA LEU A 17 19.67 5.97 -15.18
C LEU A 17 20.99 6.73 -15.41
N ASP A 18 21.48 6.80 -16.64
CA ASP A 18 22.68 7.58 -17.00
C ASP A 18 22.55 9.07 -16.67
N ALA A 19 21.40 9.68 -16.94
CA ALA A 19 21.13 11.07 -16.57
C ALA A 19 21.22 11.29 -15.04
N GLY A 20 20.67 10.37 -14.25
CA GLY A 20 20.73 10.42 -12.79
C GLY A 20 22.14 10.17 -12.25
N VAL A 21 22.83 9.13 -12.73
CA VAL A 21 24.16 8.72 -12.26
C VAL A 21 25.22 9.79 -12.51
N ARG A 22 25.11 10.58 -13.59
CA ARG A 22 25.98 11.74 -13.86
C ARG A 22 25.88 12.84 -12.79
N CYS A 23 24.79 12.86 -12.04
CA CYS A 23 24.57 13.81 -10.94
C CYS A 23 24.93 13.23 -9.56
N ALA A 24 25.17 11.92 -9.46
CA ALA A 24 25.54 11.26 -8.21
C ALA A 24 27.04 11.46 -7.94
N GLU A 25 27.40 11.79 -6.70
CA GLU A 25 28.79 12.02 -6.27
C GLU A 25 29.31 10.94 -5.31
N ALA A 26 28.41 10.19 -4.67
CA ALA A 26 28.77 9.12 -3.76
C ALA A 26 29.31 7.88 -4.48
N ASP A 27 30.10 7.07 -3.77
CA ASP A 27 30.63 5.79 -4.26
C ASP A 27 29.57 4.69 -4.38
N THR A 28 28.45 4.87 -3.69
CA THR A 28 27.28 3.97 -3.77
C THR A 28 26.09 4.76 -4.32
N VAL A 29 25.46 4.23 -5.37
CA VAL A 29 24.26 4.78 -6.00
C VAL A 29 23.08 3.86 -5.70
N LEU A 30 22.07 4.39 -5.01
CA LEU A 30 20.81 3.69 -4.82
C LEU A 30 19.85 4.09 -5.94
N VAL A 31 19.33 3.09 -6.67
CA VAL A 31 18.34 3.24 -7.73
C VAL A 31 17.04 2.64 -7.21
N LEU A 32 15.97 3.44 -7.21
CA LEU A 32 14.65 3.06 -6.71
C LEU A 32 13.58 3.42 -7.76
N SER A 33 12.70 2.47 -8.07
CA SER A 33 11.52 2.73 -8.88
C SER A 33 10.51 3.57 -8.10
N ALA A 34 9.78 4.42 -8.80
CA ALA A 34 8.87 5.40 -8.20
C ALA A 34 7.45 4.86 -7.94
N ASP A 35 7.16 3.65 -8.40
CA ASP A 35 5.87 2.96 -8.40
C ASP A 35 5.76 1.86 -7.33
N LEU A 36 6.71 1.81 -6.39
CA LEU A 36 6.78 0.84 -5.29
C LEU A 36 6.34 1.49 -3.96
N PRO A 37 5.03 1.63 -3.68
CA PRO A 37 4.51 2.41 -2.54
C PRO A 37 4.88 1.85 -1.16
N PHE A 38 5.30 0.58 -1.08
CA PHE A 38 5.66 -0.07 0.18
C PHE A 38 7.17 -0.30 0.33
N LEU A 39 7.99 0.21 -0.61
CA LEU A 39 9.43 0.17 -0.47
C LEU A 39 9.87 1.06 0.69
N GLY A 40 10.53 0.45 1.68
CA GLY A 40 10.90 1.11 2.93
C GLY A 40 12.38 1.03 3.27
N GLU A 41 12.75 1.74 4.33
CA GLU A 41 14.11 1.78 4.90
C GLU A 41 14.73 0.39 5.16
N PRO A 42 14.01 -0.64 5.64
CA PRO A 42 14.59 -1.96 5.86
C PRO A 42 15.12 -2.62 4.58
N THR A 43 14.44 -2.41 3.45
CA THR A 43 14.86 -2.93 2.14
C THR A 43 16.10 -2.20 1.66
N VAL A 44 16.10 -0.87 1.75
CA VAL A 44 17.26 -0.04 1.36
C VAL A 44 18.50 -0.41 2.16
N ARG A 45 18.36 -0.56 3.50
CA ARG A 45 19.46 -0.96 4.38
C ARG A 45 20.04 -2.31 3.95
N ARG A 46 19.18 -3.30 3.65
CA ARG A 46 19.59 -4.64 3.23
C ARG A 46 20.36 -4.66 1.91
N LEU A 47 19.97 -3.82 0.95
CA LEU A 47 20.68 -3.66 -0.32
C LEU A 47 22.11 -3.13 -0.08
N ILE A 48 22.23 -2.07 0.72
CA ILE A 48 23.53 -1.45 1.05
C ILE A 48 24.41 -2.43 1.84
N GLU A 49 23.89 -3.06 2.89
CA GLU A 49 24.62 -4.05 3.68
C GLU A 49 25.08 -5.25 2.85
N THR A 50 24.25 -5.70 1.90
CA THR A 50 24.63 -6.78 0.99
C THR A 50 25.73 -6.34 0.04
N LEU A 51 25.66 -5.13 -0.51
CA LEU A 51 26.70 -4.56 -1.36
C LEU A 51 28.05 -4.49 -0.63
N ASP A 52 28.05 -4.04 0.62
CA ASP A 52 29.26 -3.91 1.42
C ASP A 52 29.81 -5.27 1.84
N ARG A 53 28.95 -6.21 2.25
CA ARG A 53 29.36 -7.55 2.67
C ARG A 53 29.94 -8.38 1.51
N THR A 54 29.37 -8.26 0.32
CA THR A 54 29.74 -9.11 -0.83
C THR A 54 30.91 -8.54 -1.63
N GLY A 55 31.14 -7.22 -1.56
CA GLY A 55 32.17 -6.56 -2.37
C GLY A 55 31.89 -6.56 -3.88
N ARG A 56 30.66 -6.92 -4.28
CA ARG A 56 30.21 -6.95 -5.67
C ARG A 56 29.99 -5.55 -6.23
N GLU A 57 29.76 -5.48 -7.53
CA GLU A 57 29.51 -4.22 -8.24
C GLU A 57 28.08 -3.70 -8.03
N GLY A 58 27.14 -4.59 -7.65
CA GLY A 58 25.80 -4.19 -7.23
C GLY A 58 25.11 -5.25 -6.37
N ALA A 59 24.02 -4.83 -5.72
CA ALA A 59 23.06 -5.67 -5.04
C ALA A 59 21.66 -5.23 -5.48
N LEU A 60 20.88 -6.12 -6.07
CA LEU A 60 19.53 -5.83 -6.56
C LEU A 60 18.48 -6.65 -5.83
N LEU A 61 17.27 -6.12 -5.79
CA LEU A 61 16.11 -6.80 -5.26
C LEU A 61 15.63 -7.87 -6.26
N THR A 62 15.21 -9.02 -5.77
CA THR A 62 14.55 -10.06 -6.57
C THR A 62 13.15 -10.27 -6.00
N ASP A 63 12.12 -10.22 -6.85
CA ASP A 63 10.73 -10.39 -6.42
C ASP A 63 10.39 -11.84 -6.04
N ALA A 64 9.16 -12.07 -5.55
CA ALA A 64 8.71 -13.39 -5.11
C ALA A 64 8.66 -14.43 -6.25
N GLU A 65 8.59 -13.99 -7.50
CA GLU A 65 8.64 -14.85 -8.68
C GLU A 65 10.08 -15.12 -9.16
N GLY A 66 11.08 -14.58 -8.46
CA GLY A 66 12.50 -14.74 -8.81
C GLY A 66 12.97 -13.80 -9.91
N ARG A 67 12.22 -12.74 -10.25
CA ARG A 67 12.64 -11.77 -11.26
C ARG A 67 13.49 -10.68 -10.61
N ASP A 68 14.60 -10.38 -11.27
CA ASP A 68 15.52 -9.32 -10.86
C ASP A 68 14.89 -7.95 -11.13
N GLN A 69 15.00 -7.05 -10.14
CA GLN A 69 14.49 -5.68 -10.16
C GLN A 69 15.67 -4.70 -10.24
N PRO A 70 16.26 -4.46 -11.43
CA PRO A 70 17.45 -3.61 -11.58
C PRO A 70 17.22 -2.13 -11.26
N LEU A 71 15.96 -1.68 -11.20
CA LEU A 71 15.60 -0.34 -10.72
C LEU A 71 15.36 -0.30 -9.21
N VAL A 72 15.66 -1.38 -8.48
CA VAL A 72 15.60 -1.46 -7.03
C VAL A 72 16.89 -2.08 -6.52
N ALA A 73 17.96 -1.28 -6.54
CA ALA A 73 19.31 -1.79 -6.36
C ALA A 73 20.26 -0.75 -5.77
N ALA A 74 21.28 -1.24 -5.08
CA ALA A 74 22.46 -0.47 -4.69
C ALA A 74 23.63 -0.87 -5.59
N TYR A 75 24.22 0.10 -6.30
CA TYR A 75 25.35 -0.10 -7.20
C TYR A 75 26.60 0.63 -6.70
N ARG A 76 27.77 0.07 -6.97
CA ARG A 76 29.03 0.82 -6.92
C ARG A 76 29.04 1.81 -8.08
N ALA A 77 29.35 3.07 -7.79
CA ALA A 77 29.22 4.16 -8.74
C ALA A 77 30.23 4.06 -9.90
N GLU A 78 31.44 3.57 -9.65
CA GLU A 78 32.46 3.42 -10.71
C GLU A 78 32.09 2.34 -11.73
N PRO A 79 31.80 1.07 -11.34
CA PRO A 79 31.38 0.04 -12.29
C PRO A 79 30.12 0.42 -13.05
N LEU A 80 29.13 1.01 -12.36
CA LEU A 80 27.90 1.45 -13.01
C LEU A 80 28.17 2.49 -14.11
N ARG A 81 29.02 3.49 -13.84
CA ARG A 81 29.40 4.50 -14.85
C ARG A 81 30.21 3.89 -16.00
N ARG A 82 31.11 2.95 -15.68
CA ARG A 82 31.93 2.24 -16.66
C ARG A 82 31.04 1.49 -17.65
N GLU A 83 30.10 0.67 -17.16
CA GLU A 83 29.24 -0.12 -18.03
C GLU A 83 28.28 0.74 -18.87
N LEU A 84 27.73 1.82 -18.30
CA LEU A 84 26.93 2.78 -19.08
C LEU A 84 27.76 3.40 -20.22
N ALA A 85 29.02 3.74 -19.99
CA ALA A 85 29.89 4.29 -21.03
C ALA A 85 30.27 3.25 -22.10
N LEU A 86 30.46 1.99 -21.70
CA LEU A 86 30.73 0.89 -22.62
C LEU A 86 29.52 0.62 -23.53
N LEU A 87 28.32 0.54 -22.96
CA LEU A 87 27.07 0.40 -23.73
C LEU A 87 26.86 1.55 -24.72
N ALA A 88 27.10 2.79 -24.28
CA ALA A 88 27.01 3.95 -25.17
C ALA A 88 28.00 3.87 -26.35
N THR A 89 29.19 3.32 -26.11
CA THR A 89 30.22 3.14 -27.14
C THR A 89 29.87 2.00 -28.10
N GLU A 90 29.38 0.88 -27.58
CA GLU A 90 29.04 -0.31 -28.37
C GLU A 90 27.82 -0.09 -29.26
N TYR A 91 26.75 0.48 -28.70
CA TYR A 91 25.47 0.68 -29.39
C TYR A 91 25.33 2.08 -30.02
N GLY A 92 26.33 2.95 -29.84
CA GLY A 92 26.37 4.32 -30.34
C GLY A 92 25.54 5.33 -29.54
N SER A 93 24.54 4.88 -28.78
CA SER A 93 23.76 5.69 -27.85
C SER A 93 23.01 4.82 -26.83
N LEU A 94 22.58 5.41 -25.72
CA LEU A 94 21.80 4.74 -24.67
C LEU A 94 20.27 4.70 -24.85
N PRO A 95 19.61 5.67 -25.52
CA PRO A 95 18.15 5.67 -25.66
C PRO A 95 17.62 4.39 -26.32
N GLY A 96 16.55 3.84 -25.74
CA GLY A 96 15.88 2.63 -26.23
C GLY A 96 16.56 1.31 -25.82
N LEU A 97 17.72 1.36 -25.17
CA LEU A 97 18.38 0.15 -24.68
C LEU A 97 17.65 -0.46 -23.47
N PRO A 98 17.53 -1.80 -23.38
CA PRO A 98 16.95 -2.47 -22.23
C PRO A 98 17.97 -2.58 -21.08
N LEU A 99 17.50 -2.48 -19.84
CA LEU A 99 18.36 -2.61 -18.65
C LEU A 99 19.12 -3.94 -18.56
N ARG A 100 18.62 -5.02 -19.16
CA ARG A 100 19.28 -6.33 -19.13
C ARG A 100 20.72 -6.28 -19.65
N LEU A 101 21.02 -5.42 -20.65
CA LEU A 101 22.37 -5.27 -21.18
C LEU A 101 23.35 -4.72 -20.13
N LEU A 102 22.86 -3.86 -19.23
CA LEU A 102 23.66 -3.34 -18.13
C LEU A 102 23.83 -4.38 -17.02
N VAL A 103 22.76 -5.12 -16.72
CA VAL A 103 22.73 -6.11 -15.63
C VAL A 103 23.58 -7.34 -15.96
N GLU A 104 23.63 -7.74 -17.22
CA GLU A 104 24.42 -8.89 -17.70
C GLU A 104 25.94 -8.67 -17.55
N GLU A 105 26.40 -7.42 -17.60
CA GLU A 105 27.83 -7.06 -17.54
C GLU A 105 28.33 -6.71 -16.13
N LEU A 106 27.43 -6.53 -15.16
CA LEU A 106 27.79 -6.23 -13.77
C LEU A 106 27.83 -7.50 -12.91
N ASP A 107 28.79 -7.59 -11.98
CA ASP A 107 28.75 -8.61 -10.92
C ASP A 107 27.76 -8.21 -9.82
N LEU A 108 26.62 -8.92 -9.75
CA LEU A 108 25.47 -8.53 -8.93
C LEU A 108 25.12 -9.58 -7.88
N ALA A 109 24.90 -9.14 -6.64
CA ALA A 109 24.23 -9.92 -5.60
C ALA A 109 22.71 -9.79 -5.73
N ARG A 110 21.99 -10.87 -5.41
CA ARG A 110 20.52 -10.88 -5.33
C ARG A 110 20.08 -10.81 -3.88
N VAL A 111 19.04 -10.01 -3.63
CA VAL A 111 18.43 -9.80 -2.32
C VAL A 111 16.95 -10.07 -2.45
N ASP A 112 16.45 -11.07 -1.73
CA ASP A 112 15.02 -11.41 -1.78
C ASP A 112 14.16 -10.27 -1.24
N ALA A 113 13.11 -9.93 -1.97
CA ALA A 113 12.12 -8.95 -1.55
C ALA A 113 11.26 -9.46 -0.42
N ASP A 114 10.91 -8.56 0.50
CA ASP A 114 9.64 -8.70 1.20
C ASP A 114 8.52 -8.59 0.15
N PRO A 115 7.47 -9.45 0.17
CA PRO A 115 6.40 -9.41 -0.84
C PRO A 115 5.77 -8.03 -1.06
N LEU A 116 5.74 -7.18 -0.03
CA LEU A 116 5.24 -5.81 -0.19
C LEU A 116 6.29 -4.87 -0.80
N ALA A 117 7.57 -5.07 -0.53
CA ALA A 117 8.63 -4.18 -0.99
C ALA A 117 8.84 -4.22 -2.53
N SER A 118 8.39 -5.28 -3.20
CA SER A 118 8.39 -5.41 -4.66
C SER A 118 7.01 -5.22 -5.29
N PHE A 119 6.00 -4.76 -4.55
CA PHE A 119 4.67 -4.50 -5.09
C PHE A 119 4.69 -3.20 -5.91
N ASP A 120 4.57 -3.33 -7.23
CA ASP A 120 4.51 -2.23 -8.19
C ASP A 120 3.07 -1.84 -8.55
N CYS A 121 2.90 -0.58 -8.90
CA CYS A 121 1.61 -0.02 -9.29
C CYS A 121 1.58 0.24 -10.81
N ASP A 122 1.49 -0.82 -11.59
CA ASP A 122 1.38 -0.74 -13.06
C ASP A 122 -0.04 -0.49 -13.54
N THR A 123 -1.04 -0.94 -12.78
CA THR A 123 -2.45 -0.84 -13.14
C THR A 123 -3.27 -0.03 -12.14
N TRP A 124 -4.46 0.39 -12.56
CA TRP A 124 -5.43 1.04 -11.68
C TRP A 124 -5.89 0.12 -10.54
N GLU A 125 -5.89 -1.19 -10.76
CA GLU A 125 -6.22 -2.18 -9.73
C GLU A 125 -5.12 -2.23 -8.66
N ASP A 126 -3.85 -2.17 -9.07
CA ASP A 126 -2.70 -2.13 -8.15
C ASP A 126 -2.73 -0.87 -7.29
N ILE A 127 -3.00 0.30 -7.89
CA ILE A 127 -3.15 1.56 -7.16
C ILE A 127 -4.30 1.47 -6.14
N SER A 128 -5.42 0.85 -6.51
CA SER A 128 -6.58 0.70 -5.62
C SER A 128 -6.26 -0.21 -4.45
N THR A 129 -5.58 -1.33 -4.72
CA THR A 129 -5.08 -2.28 -3.71
C THR A 129 -4.07 -1.63 -2.78
N ALA A 130 -3.13 -0.87 -3.34
CA ALA A 130 -2.12 -0.15 -2.56
C ALA A 130 -2.78 0.87 -1.62
N ARG A 131 -3.72 1.67 -2.14
CA ARG A 131 -4.48 2.64 -1.34
C ARG A 131 -5.31 1.99 -0.23
N ALA A 132 -5.93 0.85 -0.50
CA ALA A 132 -6.67 0.11 0.53
C ALA A 132 -5.74 -0.30 1.68
N ARG A 133 -4.59 -0.90 1.37
CA ARG A 133 -3.58 -1.28 2.38
C ARG A 133 -3.01 -0.08 3.15
N ILE A 134 -2.70 1.03 2.47
CA ILE A 134 -2.22 2.25 3.14
C ILE A 134 -3.29 2.78 4.10
N ARG A 135 -4.57 2.73 3.72
CA ARG A 135 -5.70 3.14 4.58
C ARG A 135 -5.95 2.18 5.75
N GLU A 136 -5.70 0.89 5.56
CA GLU A 136 -5.79 -0.12 6.63
C GLU A 136 -4.71 0.04 7.71
N HIS A 137 -3.58 0.70 7.41
CA HIS A 137 -2.50 0.95 8.38
C HIS A 137 -2.77 2.06 9.42
N GLY A 138 -4.03 2.47 9.62
CA GLY A 138 -4.55 3.19 10.81
C GLY A 138 -4.27 4.70 10.88
N THR A 139 -3.07 5.14 10.49
CA THR A 139 -2.62 6.53 10.65
C THR A 139 -3.47 7.57 9.90
N VAL A 140 -3.91 7.25 8.67
CA VAL A 140 -4.71 8.18 7.85
C VAL A 140 -6.11 8.39 8.43
N LEU A 141 -6.70 7.36 9.05
CA LEU A 141 -8.03 7.47 9.62
C LEU A 141 -8.00 8.27 10.92
N ASP A 142 -7.00 8.07 11.77
CA ASP A 142 -6.83 8.81 13.02
C ASP A 142 -6.54 10.30 12.77
N GLU A 143 -5.68 10.61 11.79
CA GLU A 143 -5.42 11.99 11.36
C GLU A 143 -6.69 12.66 10.81
N TRP A 144 -7.45 11.95 9.97
CA TRP A 144 -8.71 12.46 9.43
C TRP A 144 -9.76 12.70 10.53
N ILE A 145 -9.92 11.75 11.45
CA ILE A 145 -10.86 11.89 12.58
C ILE A 145 -10.46 13.07 13.47
N THR A 146 -9.16 13.24 13.73
CA THR A 146 -8.65 14.39 14.49
C THR A 146 -9.00 15.71 13.80
N ALA A 147 -8.72 15.83 12.49
CA ALA A 147 -9.03 17.04 11.73
C ALA A 147 -10.53 17.36 11.70
N VAL A 148 -11.40 16.34 11.58
CA VAL A 148 -12.86 16.52 11.62
C VAL A 148 -13.35 16.94 13.01
N LYS A 149 -12.78 16.37 14.09
CA LYS A 149 -13.09 16.78 15.46
C LYS A 149 -12.74 18.26 15.69
N ASP A 150 -11.57 18.69 15.23
CA ASP A 150 -11.11 20.07 15.36
C ASP A 150 -12.03 21.04 14.60
N GLU A 151 -12.36 20.74 13.35
CA GLU A 151 -13.22 21.61 12.51
C GLU A 151 -14.65 21.72 13.08
N LEU A 152 -15.17 20.64 13.67
CA LEU A 152 -16.52 20.60 14.24
C LEU A 152 -16.57 21.02 15.71
N GLY A 153 -15.42 21.25 16.36
CA GLY A 153 -15.33 21.58 17.79
C GLY A 153 -15.81 20.44 18.71
N ILE A 154 -15.49 19.19 18.36
CA ILE A 154 -15.95 17.99 19.06
C ILE A 154 -14.85 17.43 19.96
N GLU A 155 -15.02 17.58 21.28
CA GLU A 155 -14.19 16.93 22.29
C GLU A 155 -14.82 15.59 22.71
N LEU A 156 -14.68 14.57 21.87
CA LEU A 156 -15.26 13.25 22.12
C LEU A 156 -14.21 12.15 21.91
N ASP A 157 -13.86 11.46 22.99
CA ASP A 157 -12.88 10.35 22.97
C ASP A 157 -13.57 8.98 22.87
N VAL A 158 -14.20 8.73 21.71
CA VAL A 158 -14.88 7.46 21.43
C VAL A 158 -13.92 6.47 20.80
N ASP A 159 -14.01 5.22 21.27
CA ASP A 159 -13.37 4.07 20.64
C ASP A 159 -13.92 3.86 19.22
N THR A 160 -13.10 4.19 18.23
CA THR A 160 -13.44 4.11 16.81
C THR A 160 -13.62 2.66 16.35
N HIS A 161 -12.93 1.70 16.97
CA HIS A 161 -13.07 0.28 16.64
C HIS A 161 -14.48 -0.22 16.95
N VAL A 162 -15.05 0.19 18.09
CA VAL A 162 -16.43 -0.17 18.48
C VAL A 162 -17.44 0.32 17.44
N LEU A 163 -17.27 1.54 16.93
CA LEU A 163 -18.16 2.09 15.90
C LEU A 163 -17.99 1.41 14.54
N LEU A 164 -16.76 1.06 14.17
CA LEU A 164 -16.46 0.37 12.91
C LEU A 164 -16.93 -1.08 12.92
N ASP A 165 -16.80 -1.79 14.04
CA ASP A 165 -17.33 -3.13 14.21
C ASP A 165 -18.87 -3.12 14.16
N LEU A 166 -19.53 -2.15 14.82
CA LEU A 166 -20.98 -1.97 14.69
C LEU A 166 -21.40 -1.70 13.24
N ALA A 167 -20.68 -0.84 12.53
CA ALA A 167 -20.97 -0.56 11.13
C ALA A 167 -20.84 -1.82 10.27
N ARG A 168 -19.81 -2.63 10.52
CA ARG A 168 -19.61 -3.94 9.88
C ARG A 168 -20.79 -4.86 10.15
N ASP A 169 -21.20 -5.00 11.40
CA ASP A 169 -22.30 -5.88 11.81
C ASP A 169 -23.62 -5.45 11.16
N ALA A 170 -23.93 -4.15 11.14
CA ALA A 170 -25.12 -3.63 10.49
C ALA A 170 -25.10 -3.82 8.96
N ALA A 171 -23.94 -3.64 8.32
CA ALA A 171 -23.81 -3.84 6.88
C ALA A 171 -24.03 -5.30 6.46
N HIS A 172 -23.56 -6.25 7.28
CA HIS A 172 -23.71 -7.68 7.01
C HIS A 172 -25.07 -8.22 7.45
N GLY A 173 -25.55 -7.85 8.63
CA GLY A 173 -26.77 -8.38 9.22
C GLY A 173 -28.08 -7.74 8.75
N VAL A 174 -28.01 -6.55 8.13
CA VAL A 174 -29.21 -5.83 7.64
C VAL A 174 -29.11 -5.55 6.15
N ALA A 175 -28.22 -4.65 5.75
CA ALA A 175 -27.92 -4.31 4.35
C ALA A 175 -26.74 -3.34 4.31
N ARG A 176 -25.98 -3.28 3.20
CA ARG A 176 -24.82 -2.38 3.06
C ARG A 176 -25.07 -0.91 3.48
N PRO A 177 -26.21 -0.26 3.15
CA PRO A 177 -26.48 1.11 3.59
C PRO A 177 -26.71 1.28 5.10
N ALA A 178 -26.94 0.19 5.84
CA ALA A 178 -27.22 0.26 7.28
C ALA A 178 -25.98 0.66 8.10
N ALA A 179 -24.77 0.44 7.60
CA ALA A 179 -23.52 0.86 8.26
C ALA A 179 -23.52 2.35 8.64
N PRO A 180 -23.54 3.31 7.69
CA PRO A 180 -23.49 4.73 8.00
C PRO A 180 -24.74 5.26 8.72
N LEU A 181 -25.92 4.67 8.44
CA LEU A 181 -27.17 5.08 9.08
C LEU A 181 -27.21 4.71 10.56
N THR A 182 -26.70 3.52 10.90
CA THR A 182 -26.66 3.03 12.27
C THR A 182 -25.70 3.85 13.13
N THR A 183 -24.49 4.13 12.63
CA THR A 183 -23.49 4.91 13.38
C THR A 183 -23.93 6.36 13.59
N PHE A 184 -24.60 6.97 12.60
CA PHE A 184 -25.22 8.30 12.79
C PHE A 184 -26.29 8.30 13.90
N LEU A 185 -27.18 7.30 13.92
CA LEU A 185 -28.24 7.20 14.93
C LEU A 185 -27.68 6.95 16.33
N VAL A 186 -26.59 6.19 16.44
CA VAL A 186 -25.87 5.99 17.72
C VAL A 186 -25.34 7.32 18.26
N GLY A 187 -24.65 8.10 17.42
CA GLY A 187 -24.15 9.43 17.80
C GLY A 187 -25.30 10.38 18.19
N TYR A 188 -26.38 10.39 17.42
CA TYR A 188 -27.56 11.20 17.70
C TYR A 188 -28.26 10.80 19.01
N ALA A 189 -28.38 9.50 19.28
CA ALA A 189 -28.98 8.99 20.50
C ALA A 189 -28.14 9.31 21.74
N ALA A 190 -26.81 9.19 21.64
CA ALA A 190 -25.89 9.55 22.72
C ALA A 190 -26.00 11.04 23.06
N ALA A 191 -25.99 11.92 22.05
CA ALA A 191 -26.17 13.36 22.24
C ALA A 191 -27.53 13.70 22.88
N LYS A 192 -28.62 13.04 22.46
CA LYS A 192 -29.96 13.25 23.02
C LYS A 192 -30.07 12.80 24.49
N ALA A 193 -29.28 11.83 24.91
CA ALA A 193 -29.26 11.35 26.29
C ALA A 193 -28.57 12.34 27.26
N GLY A 194 -28.06 13.48 26.78
CA GLY A 194 -27.27 14.41 27.58
C GLY A 194 -25.88 13.86 27.92
N GLY A 195 -25.45 12.83 27.18
CA GLY A 195 -24.15 12.22 27.34
C GLY A 195 -23.14 12.89 26.44
N ASP A 196 -22.37 13.81 27.00
CA ASP A 196 -21.24 14.45 26.32
C ASP A 196 -19.99 13.52 26.31
N GLY A 197 -20.14 12.29 26.82
CA GLY A 197 -19.06 11.38 27.12
C GLY A 197 -19.09 10.05 26.33
N PRO A 198 -17.93 9.36 26.24
CA PRO A 198 -17.78 8.11 25.48
C PRO A 198 -18.74 6.99 25.91
N GLU A 199 -19.16 6.98 27.18
CA GLU A 199 -20.04 5.94 27.75
C GLU A 199 -21.42 5.91 27.09
N ALA A 200 -21.99 7.08 26.76
CA ALA A 200 -23.30 7.17 26.12
C ALA A 200 -23.27 6.59 24.70
N VAL A 201 -22.16 6.84 23.98
CA VAL A 201 -21.92 6.28 22.65
C VAL A 201 -21.71 4.76 22.74
N ALA A 202 -20.93 4.28 23.70
CA ALA A 202 -20.70 2.85 23.91
C ALA A 202 -22.00 2.10 24.27
N GLU A 203 -22.86 2.68 25.11
CA GLU A 203 -24.17 2.10 25.45
C GLU A 203 -25.12 2.06 24.24
N ALA A 204 -25.18 3.15 23.47
CA ALA A 204 -25.99 3.19 22.25
C ALA A 204 -25.46 2.20 21.19
N ALA A 205 -24.14 2.10 21.03
CA ALA A 205 -23.50 1.17 20.11
C ALA A 205 -23.81 -0.30 20.48
N ARG A 206 -23.71 -0.66 21.77
CA ARG A 206 -24.07 -2.01 22.25
C ARG A 206 -25.53 -2.38 21.94
N LYS A 207 -26.46 -1.45 22.14
CA LYS A 207 -27.89 -1.67 21.81
C LYS A 207 -28.12 -1.89 20.32
N ALA A 208 -27.45 -1.10 19.49
CA ALA A 208 -27.54 -1.20 18.04
C ALA A 208 -26.91 -2.50 17.51
N ALA A 209 -25.75 -2.91 18.04
CA ALA A 209 -25.09 -4.17 17.66
C ALA A 209 -25.99 -5.38 17.99
N ALA A 210 -26.54 -5.41 19.21
CA ALA A 210 -27.47 -6.47 19.60
C ALA A 210 -28.74 -6.51 18.72
N LEU A 211 -29.18 -5.37 18.19
CA LEU A 211 -30.31 -5.32 17.25
C LEU A 211 -29.93 -5.85 15.86
N ALA A 212 -28.75 -5.51 15.35
CA ALA A 212 -28.26 -6.00 14.06
C ALA A 212 -28.11 -7.52 14.04
N VAL A 213 -27.59 -8.12 15.13
CA VAL A 213 -27.48 -9.58 15.26
C VAL A 213 -28.86 -10.25 15.22
N ARG A 214 -29.82 -9.77 16.02
CA ARG A 214 -31.19 -10.33 16.01
C ARG A 214 -31.84 -10.23 14.64
N TRP A 215 -31.61 -9.12 13.92
CA TRP A 215 -32.15 -8.94 12.57
C TRP A 215 -31.60 -9.98 11.61
N ALA A 216 -30.29 -10.24 11.66
CA ALA A 216 -29.63 -11.27 10.86
C ALA A 216 -30.20 -12.67 11.14
N ASP A 217 -30.32 -13.03 12.43
CA ASP A 217 -30.85 -14.32 12.88
C ASP A 217 -32.31 -14.53 12.42
N GLU A 218 -33.14 -13.48 12.46
CA GLU A 218 -34.53 -13.52 12.00
C GLU A 218 -34.62 -13.74 10.48
N THR A 219 -33.76 -13.10 9.69
CA THR A 219 -33.71 -13.30 8.23
C THR A 219 -33.18 -14.69 7.84
N GLU A 220 -32.21 -15.24 8.56
CA GLU A 220 -31.71 -16.60 8.31
C GLU A 220 -32.73 -17.66 8.73
N GLY A 221 -33.51 -17.42 9.79
CA GLY A 221 -34.58 -18.31 10.25
C GLY A 221 -35.79 -18.39 9.32
N THR A 222 -36.00 -17.38 8.47
CA THR A 222 -37.10 -17.36 7.49
C THR A 222 -36.85 -18.17 6.20
N ASP A 223 -35.62 -18.66 5.96
CA ASP A 223 -35.25 -19.47 4.78
C ASP A 223 -35.19 -21.01 5.04
N GLY A 224 -35.77 -21.50 6.15
CA GLY A 224 -35.92 -22.94 6.45
C GLY A 224 -37.02 -23.66 5.65
N PRO A 225 -36.90 -24.97 5.37
CA PRO A 225 -37.39 -25.60 4.13
C PRO A 225 -38.90 -25.57 3.99
N GLY A 226 -39.37 -25.01 2.86
CA GLY A 226 -40.75 -25.10 2.39
C GLY A 226 -41.24 -26.55 2.44
N VAL A 227 -42.20 -26.80 3.34
CA VAL A 227 -42.90 -28.07 3.45
C VAL A 227 -43.55 -28.38 2.11
N LYS A 228 -43.01 -29.37 1.39
CA LYS A 228 -43.72 -30.09 0.34
C LYS A 228 -44.94 -30.75 0.97
N GLY A 229 -46.09 -30.09 0.88
CA GLY A 229 -47.39 -30.72 1.05
C GLY A 229 -47.69 -31.56 -0.20
N ALA A 230 -47.54 -32.87 -0.06
CA ALA A 230 -48.00 -33.85 -1.02
C ALA A 230 -49.53 -34.08 -0.88
N ASP A 231 -50.20 -33.97 -2.03
CA ASP A 231 -51.23 -34.87 -2.58
C ASP A 231 -52.64 -35.03 -1.94
N ALA A 232 -53.56 -35.38 -2.86
CA ALA A 232 -54.90 -35.96 -2.74
C ALA A 232 -56.13 -35.03 -2.58
N GLY A 233 -56.95 -34.99 -3.64
CA GLY A 233 -58.32 -34.47 -3.67
C GLY A 233 -58.86 -34.30 -5.08
#